data_AF-A0A9J6FYG2-F1
#
_entry.id   AF-A0A9J6FYG2-F1
#
_cell.length_a   1.000
_cell.length_b   1.000
_cell.length_c   1.000
_cell.angle_alpha   90.00
_cell.angle_beta   90.00
_cell.angle_gamma   90.00
#
_symmetry.space_group_name_H-M   'P 1'
#
loop_
_entity.id
_entity.type
_entity.pdbx_description
1 polymer ?
#
loop_
_entity_poly.entity_id
_entity_poly.type
_entity_poly.pdbx_seq_one_letter_code
_entity_poly.pdbx_strand_id
1 'polypeptide(L)'
;MGVTDLFGSRADLSGIVAPSGGPCGAPGGISVALHRATIEVTEEGTEAAAASVSVMTRRDLHTTEFTADHPFLFLVQSNQPSPTVLFIGSVRKVDDVD
;
A
#
# COMPACT_ATOMS: atom_id res chain seq x y z
N MET A 1 -8.84 -5.89 14.55
CA MET A 1 -9.66 -5.96 13.32
C MET A 1 -10.71 -7.05 13.51
N GLY A 2 -11.91 -6.72 13.98
CA GLY A 2 -12.91 -7.68 14.49
C GLY A 2 -13.66 -8.52 13.46
N VAL A 3 -13.07 -8.78 12.29
CA VAL A 3 -13.70 -9.54 11.19
C VAL A 3 -13.50 -11.04 11.44
N THR A 4 -14.40 -11.64 12.24
CA THR A 4 -14.30 -13.05 12.67
C THR A 4 -15.32 -13.95 11.97
N ASP A 5 -16.55 -13.47 11.78
CA ASP A 5 -17.63 -14.24 11.16
C ASP A 5 -17.29 -14.65 9.73
N LEU A 6 -16.60 -13.80 8.96
CA LEU A 6 -16.19 -14.07 7.57
C LEU A 6 -15.24 -15.27 7.42
N PHE A 7 -14.40 -15.52 8.43
CA PHE A 7 -13.41 -16.60 8.45
C PHE A 7 -13.82 -17.77 9.36
N GLY A 8 -15.05 -17.73 9.89
CA GLY A 8 -15.56 -18.71 10.84
C GLY A 8 -16.75 -19.49 10.31
N SER A 9 -17.27 -20.39 11.14
CA SER A 9 -18.47 -21.20 10.83
C SER A 9 -19.78 -20.40 10.86
N ARG A 10 -19.72 -19.09 11.18
CA ARG A 10 -20.87 -18.17 11.16
C ARG A 10 -20.92 -17.34 9.86
N ALA A 11 -20.02 -17.61 8.90
CA ALA A 11 -19.99 -16.90 7.64
C ALA A 11 -21.28 -17.16 6.84
N ASP A 12 -22.00 -16.10 6.48
CA ASP A 12 -23.08 -16.18 5.51
C ASP A 12 -22.61 -15.56 4.18
N LEU A 13 -22.26 -16.44 3.23
CA LEU A 13 -21.85 -16.08 1.88
C LEU A 13 -22.90 -16.48 0.83
N SER A 14 -24.17 -16.66 1.24
CA SER A 14 -25.26 -17.12 0.38
C SER A 14 -25.52 -16.24 -0.85
N GLY A 15 -25.14 -14.95 -0.80
CA GLY A 15 -25.18 -14.04 -1.95
C GLY A 15 -24.06 -14.22 -2.97
N ILE A 16 -23.03 -15.01 -2.65
CA ILE A 16 -21.84 -15.25 -3.49
C ILE A 16 -21.79 -16.73 -3.92
N VAL A 17 -22.12 -17.64 -2.99
CA VAL A 17 -22.09 -19.08 -3.20
C VAL A 17 -23.53 -19.59 -3.29
N ALA A 18 -23.88 -20.22 -4.41
CA ALA A 18 -25.19 -20.85 -4.55
C ALA A 18 -25.38 -21.90 -3.43
N PRO A 19 -26.60 -22.06 -2.88
CA PRO A 19 -26.88 -23.07 -1.86
C PRO A 19 -26.60 -24.45 -2.44
N SER A 20 -25.42 -24.99 -2.18
CA SER A 20 -25.03 -26.30 -2.69
C SER A 20 -25.75 -27.35 -1.87
N GLY A 21 -26.72 -28.03 -2.48
CA GLY A 21 -27.37 -29.23 -1.92
C GLY A 21 -26.45 -30.47 -1.86
N GLY A 22 -25.15 -30.27 -1.63
CA GLY A 22 -24.16 -31.32 -1.44
C GLY A 22 -24.14 -31.82 0.00
N PRO A 23 -23.57 -33.01 0.27
CA PRO A 23 -23.74 -33.77 1.52
C PRO A 23 -23.17 -33.09 2.78
N CYS A 24 -22.49 -31.95 2.64
CA CYS A 24 -21.93 -31.17 3.73
C CYS A 24 -22.49 -29.74 3.66
N GLY A 25 -23.75 -29.55 4.07
CA GLY A 25 -24.43 -28.24 4.12
C GLY A 25 -23.91 -27.31 5.23
N ALA A 26 -22.60 -27.16 5.37
CA ALA A 26 -21.99 -26.24 6.33
C ALA A 26 -21.80 -24.85 5.67
N PRO A 27 -22.16 -23.74 6.36
CA PRO A 27 -21.83 -22.40 5.90
C PRO A 27 -20.31 -22.27 5.74
N GLY A 28 -19.85 -22.12 4.50
CA GLY A 28 -18.43 -22.00 4.18
C GLY A 28 -17.91 -20.60 4.52
N GLY A 29 -16.91 -20.51 5.40
CA GLY A 29 -16.14 -19.29 5.61
C GLY A 29 -14.96 -19.16 4.64
N ILE A 30 -14.39 -17.97 4.54
CA ILE A 30 -13.13 -17.76 3.83
C ILE A 30 -12.00 -18.41 4.63
N SER A 31 -11.20 -19.28 4.00
CA SER A 31 -10.08 -19.95 4.65
C SER A 31 -8.81 -19.10 4.69
N VAL A 32 -8.50 -18.40 3.59
CA VAL A 32 -7.29 -17.59 3.44
C VAL A 32 -7.58 -16.36 2.57
N ALA A 33 -7.04 -15.21 2.96
CA ALA A 33 -6.95 -14.01 2.13
C ALA A 33 -5.47 -13.61 2.02
N LEU A 34 -4.94 -13.55 0.79
CA LEU A 34 -3.53 -13.23 0.53
C LEU A 34 -3.44 -11.89 -0.20
N HIS A 35 -2.55 -11.02 0.27
CA HIS A 35 -2.22 -9.75 -0.38
C HIS A 35 -0.69 -9.65 -0.51
N ARG A 36 -0.21 -9.31 -1.71
CA ARG A 36 1.21 -9.07 -2.00
C ARG A 36 1.33 -7.73 -2.71
N ALA A 37 2.23 -6.89 -2.23
CA ALA A 37 2.56 -5.59 -2.79
C ALA A 37 4.09 -5.43 -2.79
N THR A 38 4.62 -4.83 -3.85
CA THR A 38 6.04 -4.49 -3.99
C THR A 38 6.13 -3.01 -4.33
N ILE A 39 7.10 -2.32 -3.72
CA ILE A 39 7.41 -0.92 -4.01
C ILE A 39 8.91 -0.83 -4.25
N GLU A 40 9.26 -0.13 -5.31
CA GLU A 40 10.64 0.16 -5.68
C GLU A 40 10.78 1.67 -5.78
N VAL A 41 11.83 2.21 -5.17
CA VAL A 41 12.13 3.64 -5.17
C VAL A 41 13.47 3.81 -5.87
N THR A 42 13.48 4.51 -6.99
CA THR A 42 14.69 4.77 -7.79
C THR A 42 14.93 6.27 -7.91
N GLU A 43 16.15 6.64 -8.30
CA GLU A 43 16.54 8.05 -8.47
C GLU A 43 16.06 8.66 -9.79
N GLU A 44 15.59 7.86 -10.76
CA GLU A 44 15.22 8.31 -12.11
C GLU A 44 14.20 9.46 -12.11
N GLY A 45 13.20 9.39 -11.22
CA GLY A 45 12.20 10.47 -11.05
C GLY A 45 12.76 11.72 -10.37
N THR A 46 13.76 11.56 -9.50
CA THR A 46 14.44 12.65 -8.81
C THR A 46 15.41 13.38 -9.74
N GLU A 47 16.10 12.65 -10.62
CA GLU A 47 17.04 13.22 -11.60
C GLU A 47 16.32 14.17 -12.58
N ALA A 48 15.16 13.76 -13.10
CA ALA A 48 14.33 14.59 -13.97
C ALA A 48 13.85 15.88 -13.27
N ALA A 49 13.49 15.78 -11.98
CA ALA A 49 13.13 16.94 -11.17
C ALA A 49 14.33 17.86 -10.89
N ALA A 50 15.50 17.31 -10.57
CA ALA A 50 16.74 18.06 -10.33
C ALA A 50 17.19 18.86 -11.56
N ALA A 51 17.11 18.25 -12.75
CA ALA A 51 17.40 18.93 -14.02
C ALA A 51 16.49 20.15 -14.22
N SER A 52 15.20 20.04 -13.90
CA SER A 52 14.23 21.13 -13.99
C SER A 52 14.48 22.25 -12.96
N VAL A 53 14.84 21.88 -11.72
CA VAL A 53 15.18 22.84 -10.65
C VAL A 53 16.43 23.66 -10.99
N SER A 54 17.42 23.05 -11.66
CA SER A 54 18.64 23.74 -12.10
C SER A 54 18.36 24.94 -13.01
N VAL A 55 17.27 24.89 -13.79
CA VAL A 55 16.81 25.98 -14.67
C VAL A 55 16.11 27.11 -13.89
N MET A 56 15.51 26.82 -12.73
CA MET A 56 14.75 27.80 -11.93
C MET A 56 15.58 28.52 -10.84
N THR A 57 16.82 28.15 -10.60
CA THR A 57 17.56 28.57 -9.39
C THR A 57 18.28 29.90 -9.56
N ARG A 58 17.59 31.05 -9.41
CA ARG A 58 18.16 32.33 -8.92
C ARG A 58 17.06 33.24 -8.37
N ARG A 59 16.70 33.06 -7.09
CA ARG A 59 16.25 34.10 -6.12
C ARG A 59 15.63 33.39 -4.91
N ASP A 60 16.37 33.42 -3.81
CA ASP A 60 15.89 33.30 -2.42
C ASP A 60 14.95 32.12 -2.09
N LEU A 61 15.51 30.91 -2.06
CA LEU A 61 14.83 29.75 -1.47
C LEU A 61 15.53 29.37 -0.16
N HIS A 62 14.85 29.54 0.96
CA HIS A 62 15.23 28.88 2.21
C HIS A 62 15.23 27.37 1.99
N THR A 63 16.40 26.75 2.06
CA THR A 63 16.54 25.30 1.91
C THR A 63 16.17 24.61 3.21
N THR A 64 15.13 23.79 3.18
CA THR A 64 14.82 22.83 4.25
C THR A 64 15.51 21.51 3.93
N GLU A 65 16.35 21.01 4.83
CA GLU A 65 17.04 19.73 4.69
C GLU A 65 16.19 18.61 5.31
N PHE A 66 16.10 17.47 4.61
CA PHE A 66 15.41 16.27 5.09
C PHE A 66 16.33 15.07 4.92
N THR A 67 16.71 14.45 6.04
CA THR A 67 17.57 13.26 6.06
C THR A 67 16.78 12.08 6.62
N ALA A 68 16.60 11.03 5.82
CA ALA A 68 15.87 9.81 6.18
C ALA A 68 16.84 8.65 6.51
N ASP A 69 17.74 8.86 7.47
CA ASP A 69 18.78 7.91 7.90
C ASP A 69 18.33 6.95 9.02
N HIS A 70 17.03 6.92 9.32
CA HIS A 70 16.42 6.12 10.39
C HIS A 70 15.01 5.67 9.97
N PRO A 71 14.36 4.74 10.69
CA PRO A 71 13.07 4.21 10.28
C PRO A 71 12.02 5.29 10.04
N PHE A 72 11.37 5.25 8.87
CA PHE A 72 10.36 6.21 8.46
C PHE A 72 9.10 5.52 7.94
N LEU A 73 8.02 6.29 7.85
CA LEU A 73 6.76 5.86 7.23
C LEU A 73 6.64 6.48 5.84
N PHE A 74 6.02 5.77 4.92
CA PHE A 74 5.66 6.30 3.61
C PHE A 74 4.18 6.08 3.32
N LEU A 75 3.64 6.96 2.48
CA LEU A 75 2.26 6.92 2.00
C LEU A 75 2.24 7.29 0.52
N VAL A 76 1.67 6.41 -0.30
CA VAL A 76 1.38 6.72 -1.71
C VAL A 76 -0.11 6.95 -1.81
N GLN A 77 -0.51 8.17 -2.17
CA GLN A 77 -1.92 8.55 -2.29
C GLN A 77 -2.24 9.09 -3.68
N SER A 78 -3.40 8.72 -4.21
CA SER A 78 -4.00 9.44 -5.34
C SER A 78 -4.79 10.63 -4.82
N ASN A 79 -4.57 11.81 -5.40
CA ASN A 79 -5.29 13.04 -5.02
C ASN A 79 -6.53 13.31 -5.90
N GLN A 80 -6.78 12.50 -6.93
CA GLN A 80 -7.90 12.66 -7.85
C GLN A 80 -8.64 11.33 -8.02
N PRO A 81 -9.99 11.31 -7.97
CA PRO A 81 -10.91 12.41 -7.66
C PRO A 81 -11.00 12.78 -6.17
N SER A 82 -10.51 11.92 -5.27
CA SER A 82 -10.45 12.14 -3.83
C SER A 82 -9.20 11.48 -3.24
N PRO A 83 -8.68 11.96 -2.09
CA PRO A 83 -7.49 11.40 -1.46
C PRO A 83 -7.72 9.92 -1.10
N THR A 84 -7.06 9.02 -1.83
CA THR A 84 -7.14 7.56 -1.63
C THR A 84 -5.74 7.02 -1.40
N VAL A 85 -5.56 6.31 -0.28
CA VAL A 85 -4.30 5.64 0.06
C VAL A 85 -4.15 4.39 -0.80
N LEU A 86 -3.13 4.37 -1.65
CA LEU A 86 -2.77 3.22 -2.47
C LEU A 86 -1.79 2.30 -1.74
N PHE A 87 -0.81 2.90 -1.06
CA PHE A 87 0.17 2.17 -0.26
C PHE A 87 0.48 2.90 1.04
N ILE A 88 0.69 2.12 2.09
CA ILE A 88 1.18 2.59 3.37
C ILE A 88 2.17 1.57 3.91
N GLY A 89 3.28 2.04 4.47
CA GLY A 89 4.28 1.13 5.02
C GLY A 89 5.33 1.84 5.86
N SER A 90 6.24 1.04 6.39
CA SER A 90 7.37 1.47 7.20
C SER A 90 8.65 0.90 6.62
N VAL A 91 9.63 1.76 6.39
CA VAL A 91 11.00 1.36 6.07
C VAL A 91 11.78 1.31 7.37
N ARG A 92 12.37 0.16 7.67
CA ARG A 92 13.17 -0.05 8.90
C ARG A 92 14.62 -0.36 8.60
N LYS A 93 14.86 -0.99 7.46
CA LYS A 93 16.16 -1.27 6.87
C LYS A 93 15.97 -1.14 5.36
N VAL A 94 16.96 -0.58 4.70
CA VAL A 94 17.09 -0.61 3.26
C VAL A 94 17.96 -1.82 2.97
N ASP A 95 17.45 -2.77 2.21
CA ASP A 95 18.25 -3.89 1.73
C ASP A 95 19.06 -3.38 0.52
N ASP A 96 20.37 -3.62 0.53
CA ASP A 96 21.21 -3.37 -0.65
C ASP A 96 20.74 -4.29 -1.79
N VAL A 97 20.52 -3.70 -2.96
CA VAL A 97 20.29 -4.44 -4.20
C VAL A 97 21.66 -4.86 -4.72
N ASP A 98 21.97 -6.17 -4.68
CA ASP A 98 23.14 -6.78 -5.34
C ASP A 98 23.16 -6.49 -6.85
#